data_AF-A0A6B3D3A8-F1
#
_entry.id   AF-A0A6B3D3A8-F1
#
_cell.length_a   1.000
_cell.length_b   1.000
_cell.length_c   1.000
_cell.angle_alpha   90.00
_cell.angle_beta   90.00
_cell.angle_gamma   90.00
#
_symmetry.space_group_name_H-M   'P 1'
#
loop_
_entity.id
_entity.type
_entity.pdbx_description
1 polymer ?
#
loop_
_entity_poly.entity_id
_entity_poly.type
_entity_poly.pdbx_seq_one_letter_code
_entity_poly.pdbx_strand_id
1 'polypeptide(L)'
;IYRRRETELYTSVGVLAAEDRIVSAARTQVIPAVSAEVYQAVEDAYQQANPTRRLDAGQRELARTFACSEKLVAAGIGPAGAGKTTAMRVAADAVRASGGRVIGLGPSARAATELSAGLEAPAFSLHDWLGARERLHQGKRV
;
A
#
# COMPACT_ATOMS: atom_id res chain seq x y z
N ILE A 1 28.72 -32.90 -18.38
CA ILE A 1 27.24 -32.78 -18.23
C ILE A 1 26.95 -31.34 -17.85
N TYR A 2 26.36 -30.55 -18.75
CA TYR A 2 26.00 -29.14 -18.51
C TYR A 2 24.60 -29.07 -17.89
N ARG A 3 24.47 -28.45 -16.71
CA ARG A 3 23.19 -28.23 -16.02
C ARG A 3 22.77 -26.77 -16.23
N ARG A 4 21.60 -26.54 -16.83
CA ARG A 4 21.03 -25.19 -17.00
C ARG A 4 20.78 -24.58 -15.61
N ARG A 5 21.29 -23.37 -15.37
CA ARG A 5 21.26 -22.64 -14.08
C ARG A 5 19.84 -22.29 -13.55
N GLU A 6 18.78 -22.76 -14.19
CA GLU A 6 17.37 -22.49 -13.84
C GLU A 6 16.55 -23.78 -13.63
N THR A 7 17.19 -24.96 -13.54
CA THR A 7 16.47 -26.24 -13.44
C THR A 7 16.19 -26.66 -11.98
N GLU A 8 16.70 -25.91 -11.00
CA GLU A 8 16.51 -26.21 -9.58
C GLU A 8 15.46 -25.25 -9.02
N LEU A 9 14.24 -25.77 -8.82
CA LEU A 9 13.15 -25.05 -8.17
C LEU A 9 13.52 -24.86 -6.69
N TYR A 10 14.12 -23.71 -6.35
CA TYR A 10 14.35 -23.29 -4.95
C TYR A 10 13.05 -22.81 -4.27
N THR A 11 11.92 -23.42 -4.60
CA THR A 11 10.64 -23.11 -3.97
C THR A 11 10.34 -24.12 -2.87
N SER A 12 9.78 -23.65 -1.76
CA SER A 12 9.32 -24.51 -0.68
C SER A 12 7.80 -24.47 -0.61
N VAL A 13 7.21 -25.47 0.04
CA VAL A 13 5.76 -25.48 0.34
C VAL A 13 5.34 -24.18 1.05
N GLY A 14 6.20 -23.62 1.90
CA GLY A 14 5.94 -22.36 2.58
C GLY A 14 5.92 -21.14 1.66
N VAL A 15 6.81 -21.07 0.66
CA VAL A 15 6.82 -19.98 -0.33
C VAL A 15 5.60 -20.04 -1.22
N LEU A 16 5.27 -21.23 -1.75
CA LEU A 16 4.07 -21.43 -2.58
C LEU A 16 2.79 -21.08 -1.81
N ALA A 17 2.68 -21.49 -0.54
CA ALA A 17 1.54 -21.11 0.30
C ALA A 17 1.46 -19.60 0.58
N ALA A 18 2.59 -18.88 0.59
CA ALA A 18 2.58 -17.43 0.70
C ALA A 18 2.14 -16.76 -0.60
N GLU A 19 2.60 -17.25 -1.75
CA GLU A 19 2.19 -16.79 -3.08
C GLU A 19 0.69 -16.97 -3.29
N ASP A 20 0.16 -18.17 -3.01
CA ASP A 20 -1.26 -18.47 -3.12
C ASP A 20 -2.11 -17.53 -2.26
N ARG A 21 -1.66 -17.18 -1.06
CA ARG A 21 -2.36 -16.22 -0.20
C ARG A 21 -2.42 -14.83 -0.82
N ILE A 22 -1.32 -14.33 -1.38
CA ILE A 22 -1.27 -13.00 -2.01
C ILE A 22 -2.12 -12.98 -3.28
N VAL A 23 -2.01 -14.02 -4.13
CA VAL A 23 -2.78 -14.13 -5.38
C VAL A 23 -4.28 -14.24 -5.07
N SER A 24 -4.66 -15.04 -4.07
CA SER A 24 -6.04 -15.14 -3.62
C SER A 24 -6.55 -13.77 -3.15
N ALA A 25 -5.79 -13.08 -2.31
CA ALA A 25 -6.15 -11.74 -1.85
C ALA A 25 -6.28 -10.72 -3.01
N ALA A 26 -5.43 -10.79 -4.03
CA ALA A 26 -5.54 -9.93 -5.22
C ALA A 26 -6.80 -10.20 -6.06
N ARG A 27 -7.39 -11.41 -5.95
CA ARG A 27 -8.63 -11.79 -6.65
C ARG A 27 -9.89 -11.44 -5.85
N THR A 28 -9.78 -11.38 -4.51
CA THR A 28 -10.88 -11.06 -3.60
C THR A 28 -11.46 -9.67 -3.86
N GLN A 29 -12.78 -9.60 -4.02
CA GLN A 29 -13.53 -8.35 -4.13
C GLN A 29 -13.88 -7.78 -2.76
N VAL A 30 -13.76 -6.46 -2.62
CA VAL A 30 -14.10 -5.69 -1.41
C VAL A 30 -14.84 -4.41 -1.79
N ILE A 31 -15.48 -3.80 -0.80
CA ILE A 31 -16.02 -2.45 -0.94
C ILE A 31 -14.82 -1.48 -0.96
N PRO A 32 -14.72 -0.58 -1.96
CA PRO A 32 -13.67 0.44 -2.01
C PRO A 32 -13.62 1.29 -0.73
N ALA A 33 -12.41 1.69 -0.34
CA ALA A 33 -12.21 2.55 0.84
C ALA A 33 -12.76 3.98 0.64
N VAL A 34 -12.85 4.41 -0.62
CA VAL A 34 -13.30 5.74 -1.04
C VAL A 34 -14.19 5.61 -2.27
N SER A 35 -15.27 6.39 -2.33
CA SER A 35 -16.07 6.51 -3.53
C SER A 35 -15.35 7.32 -4.62
N ALA A 36 -15.72 7.13 -5.88
CA ALA A 36 -15.10 7.85 -6.99
C ALA A 36 -15.28 9.38 -6.87
N GLU A 37 -16.42 9.82 -6.33
CA GLU A 37 -16.75 11.24 -6.15
C GLU A 37 -15.88 11.90 -5.09
N VAL A 38 -15.69 11.25 -3.93
CA VAL A 38 -14.83 11.75 -2.85
C VAL A 38 -13.37 11.79 -3.33
N TYR A 39 -12.92 10.75 -4.02
CA TYR A 39 -11.57 10.74 -4.58
C TYR A 39 -11.36 11.88 -5.59
N GLN A 40 -12.30 12.11 -6.51
CA GLN A 40 -12.16 13.18 -7.50
C GLN A 40 -12.06 14.56 -6.84
N ALA A 41 -12.87 14.82 -5.81
CA ALA A 41 -12.81 16.08 -5.07
C ALA A 41 -11.44 16.31 -4.40
N VAL A 42 -10.87 15.26 -3.81
CA VAL A 42 -9.53 15.32 -3.16
C VAL A 42 -8.42 15.51 -4.19
N GLU A 43 -8.49 14.80 -5.31
CA GLU A 43 -7.54 14.95 -6.40
C GLU A 43 -7.59 16.37 -6.99
N ASP A 44 -8.77 16.91 -7.24
CA ASP A 44 -8.94 18.26 -7.79
C ASP A 44 -8.39 19.31 -6.82
N ALA A 45 -8.70 19.18 -5.53
CA ALA A 45 -8.14 20.04 -4.49
C ALA A 45 -6.60 19.98 -4.44
N TYR A 46 -6.01 18.78 -4.54
CA TYR A 46 -4.57 18.62 -4.62
C TYR A 46 -3.98 19.33 -5.84
N GLN A 47 -4.57 19.15 -7.01
CA GLN A 47 -4.09 19.73 -8.27
C GLN A 47 -4.16 21.27 -8.25
N GLN A 48 -5.23 21.83 -7.67
CA GLN A 48 -5.40 23.27 -7.48
C GLN A 48 -4.38 23.85 -6.49
N ALA A 49 -4.12 23.15 -5.38
CA ALA A 49 -3.15 23.58 -4.37
C ALA A 49 -1.70 23.45 -4.85
N ASN A 50 -1.41 22.64 -5.87
CA ASN A 50 -0.06 22.32 -6.34
C ASN A 50 0.15 22.64 -7.83
N PRO A 51 0.02 23.92 -8.26
CA PRO A 51 0.07 24.29 -9.68
C PRO A 51 1.41 23.96 -10.36
N THR A 52 2.52 23.92 -9.60
CA THR A 52 3.86 23.59 -10.11
C THR A 52 4.29 22.14 -9.88
N ARG A 53 3.48 21.35 -9.16
CA ARG A 53 3.78 19.96 -8.77
C ARG A 53 2.54 19.08 -8.90
N ARG A 54 1.91 19.15 -10.08
CA ARG A 54 0.71 18.39 -10.42
C ARG A 54 1.00 16.89 -10.50
N LEU A 55 0.03 16.06 -10.15
CA LEU A 55 0.13 14.62 -10.41
C LEU A 55 0.08 14.37 -11.92
N ASP A 56 1.04 13.60 -12.43
CA ASP A 56 0.98 13.07 -13.79
C ASP A 56 -0.05 11.93 -13.92
N ALA A 57 -0.33 11.50 -15.14
CA ALA A 57 -1.34 10.47 -15.40
C ALA A 57 -1.07 9.15 -14.65
N GLY A 58 0.19 8.74 -14.52
CA GLY A 58 0.55 7.50 -13.82
C GLY A 58 0.39 7.62 -12.30
N GLN A 59 0.72 8.78 -11.74
CA GLN A 59 0.51 9.08 -10.32
C GLN A 59 -0.98 9.17 -9.97
N ARG A 60 -1.78 9.79 -10.85
CA ARG A 60 -3.24 9.85 -10.71
C ARG A 60 -3.86 8.45 -10.72
N GLU A 61 -3.45 7.61 -11.67
CA GLU A 61 -3.93 6.23 -11.75
C GLU A 61 -3.52 5.40 -10.52
N LEU A 62 -2.27 5.55 -10.07
CA LEU A 62 -1.78 4.90 -8.86
C LEU A 62 -2.60 5.31 -7.63
N ALA A 63 -2.80 6.61 -7.42
CA ALA A 63 -3.57 7.11 -6.28
C ALA A 63 -5.03 6.64 -6.33
N ARG A 64 -5.66 6.70 -7.51
CA ARG A 64 -7.04 6.27 -7.73
C ARG A 64 -7.22 4.77 -7.48
N THR A 65 -6.30 3.95 -7.98
CA THR A 65 -6.30 2.50 -7.76
C THR A 65 -6.27 2.19 -6.26
N PHE A 66 -5.38 2.82 -5.50
CA PHE A 66 -5.27 2.54 -4.07
C PHE A 66 -6.45 3.04 -3.23
N ALA A 67 -7.13 4.11 -3.66
CA ALA A 67 -8.28 4.65 -2.94
C ALA A 67 -9.62 3.96 -3.33
N CYS A 68 -9.79 3.64 -4.61
CA CYS A 68 -11.10 3.28 -5.18
C CYS A 68 -11.19 1.83 -5.69
N SER A 69 -10.12 1.03 -5.60
CA SER A 69 -10.17 -0.34 -6.12
C SER A 69 -11.12 -1.23 -5.32
N GLU A 70 -11.84 -2.08 -6.05
CA GLU A 70 -12.65 -3.17 -5.48
C GLU A 70 -11.81 -4.41 -5.17
N LYS A 71 -10.48 -4.35 -5.25
CA LYS A 71 -9.58 -5.47 -4.92
C LYS A 71 -8.97 -5.30 -3.54
N LEU A 72 -8.94 -6.39 -2.77
CA LEU A 72 -8.35 -6.38 -1.43
C LEU A 72 -6.85 -6.04 -1.44
N VAL A 73 -6.12 -6.44 -2.49
CA VAL A 73 -4.70 -6.12 -2.66
C VAL A 73 -4.48 -5.50 -4.03
N ALA A 74 -3.82 -4.34 -4.03
CA ALA A 74 -3.29 -3.67 -5.22
C ALA A 74 -1.77 -3.48 -5.08
N ALA A 75 -1.06 -3.49 -6.20
CA ALA A 75 0.38 -3.27 -6.24
C ALA A 75 0.71 -2.05 -7.11
N GLY A 76 1.47 -1.11 -6.54
CA GLY A 76 1.96 0.07 -7.24
C GLY A 76 3.44 -0.07 -7.56
N ILE A 77 3.78 -0.29 -8.84
CA ILE A 77 5.16 -0.44 -9.30
C ILE A 77 5.56 0.80 -10.08
N GLY A 78 6.76 1.34 -9.81
CA GLY A 78 7.30 2.45 -10.59
C GLY A 78 8.76 2.69 -10.25
N PRO A 79 9.53 3.34 -11.15
CA PRO A 79 10.94 3.60 -10.94
C PRO A 79 11.18 4.47 -9.70
N ALA A 80 12.43 4.49 -9.23
CA ALA A 80 12.84 5.43 -8.18
C ALA A 80 12.58 6.87 -8.66
N GLY A 81 12.08 7.73 -7.77
CA GLY A 81 11.76 9.11 -8.12
C GLY A 81 10.45 9.33 -8.89
N ALA A 82 9.69 8.29 -9.25
CA ALA A 82 8.42 8.42 -9.98
C ALA A 82 7.27 9.12 -9.21
N GLY A 83 7.52 9.66 -8.02
CA GLY A 83 6.50 10.32 -7.18
C GLY A 83 5.42 9.41 -6.60
N LYS A 84 5.70 8.11 -6.46
CA LYS A 84 4.78 7.13 -5.83
C LYS A 84 4.33 7.58 -4.44
N THR A 85 5.22 8.14 -3.64
CA THR A 85 4.88 8.64 -2.29
C THR A 85 3.88 9.79 -2.35
N THR A 86 4.02 10.69 -3.32
CA THR A 86 3.08 11.79 -3.55
C THR A 86 1.70 11.27 -3.96
N ALA A 87 1.65 10.31 -4.90
CA ALA A 87 0.41 9.65 -5.27
C ALA A 87 -0.23 8.94 -4.06
N MET A 88 0.57 8.24 -3.26
CA MET A 88 0.07 7.55 -2.07
C MET A 88 -0.41 8.50 -0.98
N ARG A 89 0.15 9.71 -0.88
CA ARG A 89 -0.38 10.75 0.01
C ARG A 89 -1.80 11.14 -0.40
N VAL A 90 -2.02 11.40 -1.69
CA VAL A 90 -3.37 11.75 -2.21
C VAL A 90 -4.38 10.62 -1.97
N ALA A 91 -3.98 9.36 -2.17
CA ALA A 91 -4.83 8.22 -1.81
C ALA A 91 -5.13 8.18 -0.30
N ALA A 92 -4.13 8.44 0.55
CA ALA A 92 -4.30 8.46 1.99
C ALA A 92 -5.23 9.61 2.44
N ASP A 93 -5.12 10.78 1.83
CA ASP A 93 -5.99 11.93 2.08
C ASP A 93 -7.42 11.64 1.66
N ALA A 94 -7.62 10.93 0.54
CA ALA A 94 -8.94 10.48 0.11
C ALA A 94 -9.58 9.51 1.11
N VAL A 95 -8.80 8.56 1.64
CA VAL A 95 -9.25 7.65 2.71
C VAL A 95 -9.59 8.40 3.98
N ARG A 96 -8.82 9.43 4.37
CA ARG A 96 -9.14 10.27 5.53
C ARG A 96 -10.41 11.08 5.32
N ALA A 97 -10.60 11.63 4.13
CA ALA A 97 -11.78 12.40 3.76
C ALA A 97 -13.06 11.53 3.80
N SER A 98 -12.95 10.22 3.53
CA SER A 98 -14.06 9.27 3.70
C SER A 98 -14.25 8.77 5.14
N GLY A 99 -13.45 9.25 6.10
CA GLY A 99 -13.49 8.82 7.51
C GLY A 99 -12.73 7.52 7.79
N GLY A 100 -12.00 6.99 6.80
CA GLY A 100 -11.15 5.82 6.94
C GLY A 100 -9.83 6.10 7.67
N ARG A 101 -9.14 5.02 8.02
CA ARG A 101 -7.82 5.07 8.67
C ARG A 101 -6.75 4.41 7.83
N VAL A 102 -5.67 5.13 7.61
CA VAL A 102 -4.48 4.63 6.90
C VAL A 102 -3.44 4.19 7.92
N ILE A 103 -2.87 3.00 7.70
CA ILE A 103 -1.78 2.45 8.53
C ILE A 103 -0.64 2.08 7.60
N GLY A 104 0.49 2.76 7.74
CA GLY A 104 1.70 2.42 6.99
C GLY A 104 2.44 1.25 7.61
N LEU A 105 2.98 0.36 6.78
CA LEU A 105 3.85 -0.73 7.22
C LEU A 105 5.13 -0.72 6.40
N GLY A 106 6.27 -0.56 7.07
CA GLY A 106 7.60 -0.55 6.46
C GLY A 106 8.40 -1.81 6.82
N PRO A 107 9.37 -2.22 5.98
CA PRO A 107 10.25 -3.35 6.28
C PRO A 107 11.26 -3.05 7.40
N SER A 108 11.46 -1.77 7.75
CA SER A 108 12.34 -1.33 8.84
C SER A 108 11.75 -0.12 9.55
N ALA A 109 12.26 0.18 10.75
CA ALA A 109 11.84 1.37 11.51
C ALA A 109 12.09 2.67 10.72
N ARG A 110 13.24 2.78 10.04
CA ARG A 110 13.55 3.93 9.17
C ARG A 110 12.55 4.07 8.03
N ALA A 111 12.25 2.97 7.32
CA ALA A 111 11.28 2.99 6.23
C ALA A 111 9.87 3.34 6.73
N ALA A 112 9.49 2.88 7.92
CA ALA A 112 8.23 3.27 8.56
C ALA A 112 8.19 4.77 8.89
N THR A 113 9.26 5.36 9.40
CA THR A 113 9.34 6.82 9.65
C THR A 113 9.19 7.62 8.36
N GLU A 114 9.91 7.23 7.30
CA GLU A 114 9.82 7.87 5.98
C GLU A 114 8.40 7.72 5.39
N LEU A 115 7.78 6.56 5.55
CA LEU A 115 6.41 6.30 5.11
C LEU A 115 5.39 7.12 5.92
N SER A 116 5.57 7.24 7.23
CA SER A 116 4.71 8.05 8.12
C SER A 116 4.69 9.51 7.67
N ALA A 117 5.88 10.10 7.44
CA ALA A 117 5.99 11.45 6.92
C ALA A 117 5.44 11.58 5.47
N GLY A 118 5.63 10.55 4.65
CA GLY A 118 5.14 10.50 3.28
C GLY A 118 3.61 10.49 3.22
N LEU A 119 2.95 9.67 4.03
CA LEU A 119 1.50 9.49 4.01
C LEU A 119 0.76 10.43 4.97
N GLU A 120 1.46 11.03 5.93
CA GLU A 120 0.88 11.75 7.08
C GLU A 120 -0.03 10.86 7.94
N ALA A 121 0.36 9.59 8.10
CA ALA A 121 -0.37 8.57 8.84
C ALA A 121 0.56 7.80 9.79
N PRO A 122 0.02 7.21 10.88
CA PRO A 122 0.78 6.27 11.70
C PRO A 122 1.37 5.15 10.84
N ALA A 123 2.67 4.92 10.98
CA ALA A 123 3.34 3.81 10.33
C ALA A 123 4.26 3.07 11.29
N PHE A 124 4.40 1.76 11.06
CA PHE A 124 5.12 0.85 11.94
C PHE A 124 6.05 -0.05 11.13
N SER A 125 7.10 -0.57 11.77
CA SER A 125 7.82 -1.68 11.18
C SER A 125 6.92 -2.93 11.17
N LEU A 126 7.04 -3.76 10.13
CA LEU A 126 6.28 -5.01 10.05
C LEU A 126 6.52 -5.91 11.27
N HIS A 127 7.76 -5.94 11.77
CA HIS A 127 8.13 -6.74 12.93
C HIS A 127 7.38 -6.29 14.20
N ASP A 128 7.39 -4.99 14.49
CA ASP A 128 6.73 -4.44 15.68
C ASP A 128 5.21 -4.62 15.60
N TRP A 129 4.64 -4.40 14.40
CA TRP A 129 3.21 -4.54 14.16
C TRP A 129 2.73 -5.98 14.37
N LEU A 130 3.43 -6.97 13.81
CA LEU A 130 3.10 -8.38 13.97
C LEU A 130 3.25 -8.82 15.43
N GLY A 131 4.35 -8.43 16.09
CA GLY A 131 4.57 -8.75 17.51
C GLY A 131 3.51 -8.15 18.44
N ALA A 132 3.06 -6.91 18.17
CA ALA A 132 1.95 -6.31 18.92
C ALA A 132 0.64 -7.07 18.70
N ARG A 133 0.35 -7.49 17.45
CA ARG A 133 -0.87 -8.22 17.12
C ARG A 133 -0.91 -9.60 17.76
N GLU A 134 0.22 -10.31 17.81
CA GLU A 134 0.34 -11.60 18.51
C GLU A 134 0.07 -11.47 20.01
N ARG A 135 0.62 -10.42 20.67
CA ARG A 135 0.36 -10.17 22.09
C ARG A 135 -1.12 -9.92 22.38
N LEU A 136 -1.80 -9.15 21.51
CA LEU A 136 -3.24 -8.91 21.59
C LEU A 136 -4.05 -10.21 21.44
N HIS A 137 -3.69 -11.06 20.47
CA HIS A 137 -4.34 -12.36 20.29
C HIS A 137 -4.10 -13.32 21.47
N GLN A 138 -3.01 -13.14 22.22
CA GLN A 138 -2.69 -13.92 23.42
C GLN A 138 -3.29 -13.31 24.72
N GLY A 139 -4.14 -12.29 24.62
CA GLY A 139 -4.80 -11.68 25.78
C GLY A 139 -3.87 -10.86 26.69
N LYS A 140 -2.63 -10.60 26.27
CA LYS A 140 -1.71 -9.70 26.98
C LYS A 140 -2.00 -8.26 26.53
N ARG A 141 -2.44 -7.41 27.45
CA ARG A 141 -2.61 -5.96 27.18
C ARG A 141 -1.27 -5.36 26.71
N VAL A 142 -1.34 -4.60 25.63
CA VAL A 142 -0.25 -3.75 25.10
C VAL A 142 -0.21 -2.45 25.89
#